data_AF-A0A434ZJF4-F1
#
_entry.id   AF-A0A434ZJF4-F1
#
_cell.length_a   1.000
_cell.length_b   1.000
_cell.length_c   1.000
_cell.angle_alpha   90.00
_cell.angle_beta   90.00
_cell.angle_gamma   90.00
#
_symmetry.space_group_name_H-M   'P 1'
#
loop_
_entity.id
_entity.type
_entity.pdbx_description
1 polymer ?
#
loop_
_entity_poly.entity_id
_entity_poly.type
_entity_poly.pdbx_seq_one_letter_code
_entity_poly.pdbx_strand_id
1 'polypeptide(L)'
;AKVTEMLGLAWDDEALADLCTKIEEVAGSQRPAPFAAAAIAAHVVAMRPDAELFGWWLADLLLAQSLRWPRSLPLLMAQALGPAFRTEAGGKRIRPEQKGFERAVCLALVQAAADACRLAADLSRRA
;
A
#
# COMPACT_ATOMS: atom_id res chain seq x y z
N ALA A 1 2.70 20.01 4.94
CA ALA A 1 2.89 20.09 6.40
C ALA A 1 1.71 19.54 7.24
N LYS A 2 0.51 20.16 7.25
CA LYS A 2 -0.51 19.88 8.28
C LYS A 2 -0.98 18.41 8.42
N VAL A 3 -1.19 17.68 7.33
CA VAL A 3 -1.66 16.27 7.40
C VAL A 3 -0.56 15.33 7.91
N THR A 4 0.71 15.54 7.49
CA THR A 4 1.83 14.70 7.94
C THR A 4 2.17 14.96 9.40
N GLU A 5 2.11 16.22 9.86
CA GLU A 5 2.20 16.56 11.29
C GLU A 5 1.11 15.86 12.12
N MET A 6 -0.14 15.85 11.65
CA MET A 6 -1.24 15.16 12.33
C MET A 6 -1.04 13.63 12.41
N LEU A 7 -0.22 13.06 11.52
CA LEU A 7 0.14 11.65 11.52
C LEU A 7 1.40 11.35 12.35
N GLY A 8 1.98 12.34 13.03
CA GLY A 8 3.25 12.20 13.76
C GLY A 8 4.48 12.09 12.83
N LEU A 9 4.28 12.35 11.54
CA LEU A 9 5.31 12.30 10.52
C LEU A 9 5.85 13.73 10.32
N ALA A 10 6.81 14.13 11.15
CA ALA A 10 7.57 15.36 10.93
C ALA A 10 8.42 15.20 9.66
N TRP A 11 7.88 15.61 8.52
CA TRP A 11 8.56 15.65 7.23
C TRP A 11 8.92 17.09 6.93
N ASP A 12 10.14 17.31 6.44
CA ASP A 12 10.47 18.60 5.85
C ASP A 12 9.70 18.81 4.53
N ASP A 13 9.60 20.06 4.12
CA ASP A 13 8.81 20.45 2.94
C ASP A 13 9.40 19.88 1.64
N GLU A 14 10.72 19.64 1.59
CA GLU A 14 11.39 19.07 0.41
C GLU A 14 11.03 17.60 0.23
N ALA A 15 11.10 16.80 1.29
CA ALA A 15 10.67 15.40 1.29
C ALA A 15 9.18 15.27 0.95
N LEU A 16 8.34 16.19 1.44
CA LEU A 16 6.93 16.19 1.08
C LEU A 16 6.71 16.52 -0.41
N ALA A 17 7.45 17.49 -0.95
CA ALA A 17 7.39 17.84 -2.37
C ALA A 17 7.87 16.69 -3.28
N ASP A 18 8.94 15.99 -2.89
CA ASP A 18 9.43 14.81 -3.60
C ASP A 18 8.38 13.69 -3.61
N LEU A 19 7.75 13.40 -2.47
CA LEU A 19 6.67 12.40 -2.40
C LEU A 19 5.47 12.79 -3.27
N CYS A 20 5.05 14.06 -3.25
CA CYS A 20 3.96 14.53 -4.12
C CYS A 20 4.30 14.31 -5.59
N THR A 21 5.52 14.68 -6.00
CA THR A 21 6.04 14.44 -7.35
C THR A 21 6.02 12.95 -7.68
N LYS A 22 6.42 12.10 -6.73
CA LYS A 22 6.42 10.65 -6.93
C LYS A 22 5.01 10.08 -7.08
N ILE A 23 4.06 10.56 -6.30
CA ILE A 23 2.64 10.17 -6.41
C ILE A 23 2.11 10.51 -7.81
N GLU A 24 2.38 11.72 -8.30
CA GLU A 24 1.96 12.16 -9.62
C GLU A 24 2.61 11.34 -10.73
N GLU A 25 3.92 11.07 -10.64
CA GLU A 25 4.66 10.22 -11.58
C GLU A 25 4.06 8.82 -11.65
N VAL A 26 3.84 8.19 -10.48
CA VAL A 26 3.32 6.82 -10.42
C VAL A 26 1.86 6.77 -10.88
N ALA A 27 1.02 7.73 -10.51
CA ALA A 27 -0.37 7.79 -10.94
C ALA A 27 -0.52 8.07 -12.44
N GLY A 28 0.38 8.87 -13.02
CA GLY A 28 0.44 9.14 -14.46
C GLY A 28 1.08 8.02 -15.28
N SER A 29 1.80 7.10 -14.63
CA SER A 29 2.41 5.96 -15.32
C SER A 29 1.37 4.95 -15.81
N GLN A 30 1.60 4.31 -16.94
CA GLN A 30 0.78 3.16 -17.39
C GLN A 30 1.14 1.85 -16.65
N ARG A 31 1.71 1.96 -15.45
CA ARG A 31 2.11 0.81 -14.65
C ARG A 31 0.86 0.09 -14.13
N PRO A 32 0.83 -1.26 -14.13
CA PRO A 32 -0.25 -1.99 -13.48
C PRO A 32 -0.41 -1.60 -12.01
N ALA A 33 -1.64 -1.44 -11.56
CA ALA A 33 -2.00 -0.95 -10.23
C ALA A 33 -1.23 -1.59 -9.04
N PRO A 34 -1.05 -2.92 -8.94
CA PRO A 34 -0.29 -3.49 -7.82
C PRO A 34 1.19 -3.09 -7.81
N PHE A 35 1.80 -2.86 -8.97
CA PHE A 35 3.19 -2.41 -9.06
C PHE A 35 3.31 -0.92 -8.76
N ALA A 36 2.32 -0.11 -9.13
CA ALA A 36 2.25 1.30 -8.72
C ALA A 36 2.15 1.41 -7.18
N ALA A 37 1.28 0.59 -6.57
CA ALA A 37 1.13 0.48 -5.13
C ALA A 37 2.42 0.00 -4.43
N ALA A 38 3.09 -1.01 -4.98
CA ALA A 38 4.38 -1.47 -4.46
C ALA A 38 5.45 -0.37 -4.51
N ALA A 39 5.52 0.37 -5.61
CA ALA A 39 6.53 1.40 -5.81
C ALA A 39 6.37 2.58 -4.85
N ILE A 40 5.15 3.04 -4.59
CA ILE A 40 4.93 4.12 -3.62
C ILE A 40 5.25 3.67 -2.19
N ALA A 41 4.87 2.44 -1.81
CA ALA A 41 5.19 1.89 -0.51
C ALA A 41 6.72 1.77 -0.30
N ALA A 42 7.43 1.30 -1.33
CA ALA A 42 8.89 1.20 -1.30
C ALA A 42 9.56 2.56 -1.23
N HIS A 43 9.09 3.55 -1.98
CA HIS A 43 9.62 4.91 -1.94
C HIS A 43 9.45 5.56 -0.56
N VAL A 44 8.25 5.47 0.04
CA VAL A 44 8.00 6.03 1.38
C VAL A 44 8.89 5.38 2.44
N VAL A 45 9.05 4.04 2.42
CA VAL A 45 9.92 3.35 3.37
C VAL A 45 11.40 3.66 3.15
N ALA A 46 11.82 3.87 1.89
CA ALA A 46 13.19 4.28 1.58
C ALA A 46 13.49 5.70 2.08
N MET A 47 12.55 6.64 1.95
CA MET A 47 12.67 7.98 2.51
C MET A 47 12.64 7.94 4.04
N ARG A 48 11.75 7.14 4.61
CA ARG A 48 11.47 7.12 6.05
C ARG A 48 10.99 5.74 6.53
N PRO A 49 11.89 4.90 7.09
CA PRO A 49 11.56 3.54 7.49
C PRO A 49 10.45 3.39 8.54
N ASP A 50 10.25 4.38 9.43
CA ASP A 50 9.17 4.39 10.43
C ASP A 50 7.80 4.78 9.85
N ALA A 51 7.73 5.21 8.57
CA ALA A 51 6.51 5.63 7.90
C ALA A 51 5.84 4.51 7.07
N GLU A 52 6.16 3.24 7.33
CA GLU A 52 5.67 2.13 6.50
C GLU A 52 4.14 2.06 6.43
N LEU A 53 3.42 2.27 7.54
CA LEU A 53 1.95 2.29 7.53
C LEU A 53 1.38 3.39 6.63
N PHE A 54 2.05 4.55 6.60
CA PHE A 54 1.69 5.64 5.70
C PHE A 54 1.95 5.26 4.24
N GLY A 55 3.04 4.53 3.97
CA GLY A 55 3.31 3.94 2.67
C GLY A 55 2.20 2.99 2.20
N TRP A 56 1.68 2.15 3.09
CA TRP A 56 0.56 1.26 2.78
C TRP A 56 -0.75 2.01 2.54
N TRP A 57 -1.03 3.06 3.32
CA TRP A 57 -2.20 3.91 3.10
C TRP A 57 -2.16 4.61 1.73
N LEU A 58 -0.98 5.11 1.33
CA LEU A 58 -0.78 5.69 -0.02
C LEU A 58 -0.88 4.63 -1.12
N ALA A 59 -0.41 3.41 -0.87
CA ALA A 59 -0.53 2.30 -1.80
C ALA A 59 -2.01 1.96 -2.09
N ASP A 60 -2.86 1.91 -1.06
CA ASP A 60 -4.30 1.71 -1.21
C ASP A 60 -4.98 2.89 -1.92
N LEU A 61 -4.53 4.12 -1.68
CA LEU A 61 -5.01 5.30 -2.40
C LEU A 61 -4.67 5.23 -3.90
N LEU A 62 -3.43 4.90 -4.27
CA LEU A 62 -3.01 4.76 -5.67
C LEU A 62 -3.69 3.57 -6.35
N LEU A 63 -3.93 2.49 -5.62
CA LEU A 63 -4.68 1.34 -6.11
C LEU A 63 -6.11 1.79 -6.51
N ALA A 64 -6.80 2.52 -5.63
CA ALA A 64 -8.14 3.03 -5.91
C ALA A 64 -8.15 4.01 -7.09
N GLN A 65 -7.16 4.91 -7.20
CA GLN A 65 -7.03 5.81 -8.35
C GLN A 65 -6.83 5.04 -9.65
N SER A 66 -5.91 4.06 -9.66
CA SER A 66 -5.60 3.24 -10.84
C SER A 66 -6.81 2.42 -11.30
N LEU A 67 -7.61 1.93 -10.36
CA LEU A 67 -8.83 1.14 -10.62
C LEU A 67 -10.09 2.01 -10.80
N ARG A 68 -9.96 3.34 -10.71
CA ARG A 68 -11.04 4.33 -10.81
C ARG A 68 -12.16 4.08 -9.79
N TRP A 69 -11.79 3.69 -8.58
CA TRP A 69 -12.72 3.51 -7.48
C TRP A 69 -13.05 4.86 -6.82
N PRO A 70 -14.31 5.07 -6.40
CA PRO A 70 -14.72 6.34 -5.80
C PRO A 70 -14.11 6.57 -4.41
N ARG A 71 -13.68 5.50 -3.72
CA ARG A 71 -12.99 5.57 -2.43
C ARG A 71 -11.85 4.56 -2.34
N SER A 72 -10.83 4.93 -1.58
CA SER A 72 -9.80 4.00 -1.14
C SER A 72 -10.36 3.00 -0.13
N LEU A 73 -9.96 1.73 -0.28
CA LEU A 73 -10.25 0.64 0.64
C LEU A 73 -8.90 0.12 1.18
N PRO A 74 -8.78 -0.17 2.48
CA PRO A 74 -7.51 -0.57 3.09
C PRO A 74 -7.16 -2.04 2.78
N LEU A 75 -7.03 -2.39 1.50
CA LEU A 75 -6.80 -3.77 1.05
C LEU A 75 -5.36 -4.21 1.35
N LEU A 76 -4.38 -3.41 0.94
CA LEU A 76 -2.96 -3.68 1.18
C LEU A 76 -2.57 -3.37 2.63
N MET A 77 -3.11 -2.29 3.21
CA MET A 77 -2.85 -1.95 4.61
C MET A 77 -3.32 -3.06 5.56
N ALA A 78 -4.46 -3.70 5.29
CA ALA A 78 -4.93 -4.85 6.08
C ALA A 78 -4.02 -6.09 5.95
N GLN A 79 -3.25 -6.19 4.86
CA GLN A 79 -2.35 -7.30 4.59
C GLN A 79 -0.88 -7.00 4.90
N ALA A 80 -0.53 -5.80 5.38
CA ALA A 80 0.86 -5.37 5.61
C ALA A 80 1.68 -6.33 6.52
N LEU A 81 1.00 -7.01 7.45
CA LEU A 81 1.57 -8.04 8.34
C LEU A 81 1.07 -9.45 8.03
N GLY A 82 0.38 -9.59 6.89
CA GLY A 82 -0.26 -10.80 6.42
C GLY A 82 0.73 -11.83 5.86
N PRO A 83 0.24 -13.06 5.60
CA PRO A 83 1.07 -14.17 5.14
C PRO A 83 1.69 -13.95 3.76
N ALA A 84 1.09 -13.11 2.91
CA ALA A 84 1.61 -12.81 1.57
C ALA A 84 3.03 -12.19 1.58
N PHE A 85 3.40 -11.52 2.68
CA PHE A 85 4.73 -10.96 2.87
C PHE A 85 5.66 -11.87 3.67
N ARG A 86 5.33 -13.14 3.91
CA ARG A 86 6.25 -14.09 4.57
C ARG A 86 6.77 -15.08 3.55
N THR A 87 8.07 -15.36 3.59
CA THR A 87 8.63 -16.46 2.79
C THR A 87 8.09 -17.80 3.31
N GLU A 88 8.03 -18.81 2.44
CA GLU A 88 7.57 -20.16 2.81
C GLU A 88 8.30 -20.67 4.07
N ALA A 89 7.58 -21.40 4.92
CA ALA A 89 8.00 -21.88 6.25
C ALA A 89 8.22 -20.81 7.34
N GLY A 90 7.36 -19.78 7.42
CA GLY A 90 7.35 -18.84 8.55
C GLY A 90 8.57 -17.92 8.60
N GLY A 91 9.22 -17.70 7.45
CA GLY A 91 10.42 -16.88 7.36
C GLY A 91 10.17 -15.38 7.53
N LYS A 92 11.27 -14.63 7.45
CA LYS A 92 11.29 -13.18 7.68
C LYS A 92 10.31 -12.46 6.75
N ARG A 93 9.65 -11.41 7.25
CA ARG A 93 8.76 -10.58 6.44
C ARG A 93 9.54 -9.93 5.30
N ILE A 94 9.06 -10.10 4.06
CA ILE A 94 9.51 -9.39 2.87
C ILE A 94 9.22 -7.90 3.09
N ARG A 95 10.26 -7.09 3.03
CA ARG A 95 10.18 -5.64 3.18
C ARG A 95 10.16 -4.94 1.81
N PRO A 96 9.67 -3.69 1.71
CA PRO A 96 9.53 -2.98 0.44
C PRO A 96 10.78 -2.87 -0.44
N GLU A 97 11.97 -2.88 0.17
CA GLU A 97 13.27 -2.83 -0.50
C GLU A 97 13.77 -4.20 -1.01
N GLN A 98 13.08 -5.28 -0.68
CA GLN A 98 13.57 -6.64 -0.92
C GLN A 98 13.10 -7.22 -2.24
N LYS A 99 13.94 -8.08 -2.83
CA LYS A 99 13.59 -8.84 -4.04
C LYS A 99 12.33 -9.67 -3.78
N GLY A 100 11.36 -9.58 -4.69
CA GLY A 100 10.09 -10.29 -4.60
C GLY A 100 8.98 -9.52 -3.88
N PHE A 101 9.25 -8.31 -3.39
CA PHE A 101 8.22 -7.47 -2.77
C PHE A 101 7.03 -7.19 -3.70
N GLU A 102 7.27 -6.83 -4.96
CA GLU A 102 6.20 -6.61 -5.95
C GLU A 102 5.30 -7.85 -6.13
N ARG A 103 5.91 -9.04 -6.18
CA ARG A 103 5.17 -10.32 -6.23
C ARG A 103 4.35 -10.52 -4.95
N ALA A 104 4.92 -10.21 -3.79
CA ALA A 104 4.20 -10.29 -2.51
C ALA A 104 3.00 -9.33 -2.46
N VAL A 105 3.14 -8.11 -3.01
CA VAL A 105 2.03 -7.15 -3.15
C VAL A 105 0.92 -7.70 -4.06
N CYS A 106 1.26 -8.33 -5.18
CA CYS A 106 0.27 -9.00 -6.03
C CYS A 106 -0.49 -10.10 -5.27
N LEU A 107 0.21 -10.95 -4.51
CA LEU A 107 -0.41 -12.00 -3.69
C LEU A 107 -1.28 -11.39 -2.58
N ALA A 108 -0.80 -10.35 -1.90
CA ALA A 108 -1.53 -9.64 -0.86
C ALA A 108 -2.83 -9.04 -1.41
N LEU A 109 -2.80 -8.44 -2.60
CA LEU A 109 -3.98 -7.87 -3.23
C LEU A 109 -5.04 -8.93 -3.56
N VAL A 110 -4.64 -10.07 -4.12
CA VAL A 110 -5.56 -11.18 -4.41
C VAL A 110 -6.19 -11.71 -3.12
N GLN A 111 -5.38 -11.91 -2.07
CA GLN A 111 -5.85 -12.36 -0.77
C GLN A 111 -6.82 -11.36 -0.14
N ALA A 112 -6.48 -10.07 -0.16
CA ALA A 112 -7.34 -9.00 0.36
C ALA A 112 -8.68 -8.93 -0.38
N ALA A 113 -8.67 -9.06 -1.71
CA ALA A 113 -9.90 -9.06 -2.50
C ALA A 113 -10.79 -10.27 -2.15
N ALA A 114 -10.21 -11.46 -1.99
CA ALA A 114 -10.94 -12.65 -1.58
C ALA A 114 -11.52 -12.51 -0.15
N ASP A 115 -10.73 -11.97 0.78
CA ASP A 115 -11.17 -11.68 2.16
C ASP A 115 -12.31 -10.65 2.18
N ALA A 116 -12.20 -9.58 1.39
CA ALA A 116 -13.24 -8.55 1.29
C ALA A 116 -14.55 -9.11 0.73
N CYS A 117 -14.50 -9.96 -0.31
CA CYS A 117 -15.68 -10.62 -0.86
C CYS A 117 -16.34 -11.57 0.15
N ARG A 118 -15.55 -12.35 0.90
CA ARG A 118 -16.06 -13.20 1.98
C ARG A 118 -16.74 -12.36 3.07
N LEU A 119 -16.09 -11.28 3.50
CA LEU A 119 -16.64 -10.38 4.52
C LEU A 119 -17.96 -9.75 4.05
N ALA A 120 -18.05 -9.33 2.79
CA ALA A 120 -19.28 -8.78 2.22
C ALA A 120 -20.42 -9.81 2.23
N ALA A 121 -20.15 -11.05 1.84
CA ALA A 121 -21.13 -12.14 1.90
C ALA A 121 -21.58 -12.42 3.34
N ASP A 122 -20.66 -12.40 4.30
CA ASP A 122 -20.96 -12.61 5.72
C ASP A 122 -21.84 -11.50 6.30
N LEU A 123 -21.54 -10.24 5.96
CA LEU A 123 -22.35 -9.08 6.35
C LEU A 123 -23.74 -9.14 5.73
N SER A 124 -23.85 -9.48 4.45
CA SER A 124 -25.15 -9.61 3.77
C SER A 124 -26.04 -10.69 4.36
N ARG A 125 -25.49 -11.76 4.96
CA ARG A 125 -26.29 -12.80 5.64
C ARG A 125 -26.78 -12.38 7.02
N ARG A 126 -26.19 -11.34 7.61
CA ARG A 126 -26.51 -10.86 8.97
C ARG A 126 -27.39 -9.60 8.97
N ALA A 127 -27.50 -8.92 7.83
CA ALA A 127 -28.39 -7.76 7.62
C ALA A 127 -29.83 -8.23 7.39
#